data_AF-A0AA38GN99-F1
#
_entry.id   AF-A0AA38GN99-F1
#
_cell.length_a   1.000
_cell.length_b   1.000
_cell.length_c   1.000
_cell.angle_alpha   90.00
_cell.angle_beta   90.00
_cell.angle_gamma   90.00
#
_symmetry.space_group_name_H-M   'P 1'
#
loop_
_entity.id
_entity.type
_entity.pdbx_description
1 polymer ?
#
loop_
_entity_poly.entity_id
_entity_poly.type
_entity_poly.pdbx_seq_one_letter_code
_entity_poly.pdbx_strand_id
1 'polypeptide(L)'
;IVAGSERFSLLDGYSGFNQIMVKEEDQFKIAFTTKWGTYAYKKLPFGLSNAGATFQRAMDMAFKGLINKAVLIYLDDITVFSKNAVDHLFHLRQ
;
A
#
# COMPACT_ATOMS: atom_id res chain seq x y z
N ILE A 1 1.09 17.82 -9.15
CA ILE A 1 1.49 17.79 -7.72
C ILE A 1 2.97 17.44 -7.60
N VAL A 2 3.43 16.34 -8.23
CA VAL A 2 4.87 16.02 -8.31
C VAL A 2 5.64 16.95 -9.25
N ALA A 3 5.04 17.36 -10.38
CA ALA A 3 5.63 18.36 -11.28
C ALA A 3 5.95 19.66 -10.53
N GLY A 4 7.20 20.15 -10.67
CA GLY A 4 7.73 21.28 -9.90
C GLY A 4 8.42 20.89 -8.59
N SER A 5 8.49 19.60 -8.26
CA SER A 5 9.34 19.09 -7.18
C SER A 5 10.78 18.98 -7.66
N GLU A 6 11.73 19.42 -6.83
CA GLU A 6 13.16 19.21 -7.11
C GLU A 6 13.54 17.72 -6.94
N ARG A 7 12.91 17.02 -5.99
CA ARG A 7 13.15 15.59 -5.74
C ARG A 7 11.87 14.81 -5.53
N PHE A 8 11.90 13.56 -5.99
CA PHE A 8 10.92 12.55 -5.64
C PHE A 8 11.60 11.19 -5.43
N SER A 9 10.99 10.37 -4.59
CA SER A 9 11.38 8.98 -4.35
C SER A 9 10.15 8.11 -4.58
N LEU A 10 10.35 7.01 -5.29
CA LEU A 10 9.34 5.98 -5.46
C LEU A 10 9.67 4.85 -4.49
N LEU A 11 8.71 4.52 -3.63
CA LEU A 11 8.83 3.45 -2.66
C LEU A 11 7.80 2.37 -3.02
N ASP A 12 8.26 1.13 -2.95
CA ASP A 12 7.42 -0.05 -3.07
C ASP A 12 7.21 -0.67 -1.69
N GLY A 13 5.96 -1.02 -1.39
CA GLY A 13 5.60 -1.69 -0.14
C GLY A 13 6.01 -3.16 -0.20
N TYR A 14 6.87 -3.61 0.73
CA TYR A 14 7.30 -5.02 0.76
C TYR A 14 6.09 -5.96 0.86
N SER A 15 5.77 -6.65 -0.24
CA SER A 15 4.58 -7.49 -0.36
C SER A 15 3.30 -6.77 0.08
N GLY A 16 3.06 -5.55 -0.43
CA GLY A 16 2.03 -4.61 0.02
C GLY A 16 0.69 -5.25 0.44
N PHE A 17 -0.01 -5.93 -0.47
CA PHE A 17 -1.29 -6.57 -0.13
C PHE A 17 -1.17 -7.57 1.03
N ASN A 18 -0.10 -8.37 1.04
CA ASN A 18 0.19 -9.34 2.10
C ASN A 18 0.59 -8.69 3.44
N GLN A 19 0.43 -7.38 3.62
CA GLN A 19 0.49 -6.74 4.93
C GLN A 19 -0.89 -6.60 5.59
N ILE A 20 -1.97 -6.71 4.82
CA ILE A 20 -3.34 -6.50 5.31
C ILE A 20 -3.94 -7.84 5.76
N MET A 21 -4.37 -7.90 7.02
CA MET A 21 -5.06 -9.07 7.57
C MET A 21 -6.49 -9.15 7.04
N VAL A 22 -6.89 -10.35 6.61
CA VAL A 22 -8.29 -10.64 6.26
C VAL A 22 -9.02 -11.01 7.54
N LYS A 23 -10.22 -10.46 7.73
CA LYS A 23 -11.09 -10.80 8.86
C LYS A 23 -11.25 -12.31 8.95
N GLU A 24 -11.13 -12.87 10.16
CA GLU A 24 -11.15 -14.33 10.35
C GLU A 24 -12.41 -14.98 9.78
N GLU A 25 -13.56 -14.34 9.95
CA GLU A 25 -14.86 -14.77 9.38
C GLU A 25 -14.90 -14.77 7.84
N ASP A 26 -14.02 -14.05 7.16
CA ASP A 26 -13.97 -13.96 5.69
C ASP A 26 -12.86 -14.83 5.07
N GLN A 27 -11.92 -15.37 5.85
CA GLN A 27 -10.76 -16.12 5.33
C GLN A 27 -11.18 -17.36 4.53
N PHE A 28 -12.27 -18.03 4.93
CA PHE A 28 -12.76 -19.21 4.20
C PHE A 28 -13.21 -18.89 2.76
N LYS A 29 -13.63 -17.64 2.48
CA LYS A 29 -14.08 -17.19 1.16
C LYS A 29 -12.94 -17.10 0.15
N ILE A 30 -11.71 -17.03 0.65
CA ILE A 30 -10.48 -16.94 -0.14
C ILE A 30 -9.65 -18.22 -0.02
N ALA A 31 -10.34 -19.34 0.25
CA ALA A 31 -9.72 -20.66 0.27
C ALA A 31 -9.38 -21.14 -1.15
N PHE A 32 -8.30 -21.91 -1.24
CA PHE A 32 -7.85 -22.56 -2.46
C PHE A 32 -7.48 -24.02 -2.16
N THR A 33 -7.68 -24.90 -3.15
CA THR A 33 -7.41 -26.32 -3.01
C THR A 33 -6.18 -26.71 -3.80
N THR A 34 -5.29 -27.47 -3.16
CA THR A 34 -4.13 -28.10 -3.77
C THR A 34 -4.28 -29.61 -3.69
N LYS A 35 -3.37 -30.36 -4.32
CA LYS A 35 -3.33 -31.84 -4.19
C LYS A 35 -3.07 -32.33 -2.77
N TRP A 36 -2.65 -31.45 -1.85
CA TRP A 36 -2.34 -31.78 -0.46
C TRP A 36 -3.38 -31.30 0.54
N GLY A 37 -4.43 -30.61 0.09
CA GLY A 37 -5.48 -30.10 0.94
C GLY A 37 -6.00 -28.72 0.55
N THR A 38 -6.99 -28.27 1.30
CA THR A 38 -7.60 -26.94 1.18
C THR A 38 -6.99 -25.99 2.21
N TYR A 39 -6.55 -24.84 1.74
CA TYR A 39 -5.92 -23.80 2.55
C TYR A 39 -6.65 -22.48 2.37
N ALA A 40 -6.59 -21.61 3.36
CA ALA A 40 -7.13 -20.26 3.29
C ALA A 40 -6.03 -19.24 3.57
N TYR A 41 -6.03 -18.14 2.81
CA TYR A 41 -5.14 -17.02 3.08
C TYR A 41 -5.58 -16.30 4.37
N LYS A 42 -4.60 -15.97 5.23
CA LYS A 42 -4.82 -15.11 6.40
C LYS A 42 -4.68 -13.62 6.09
N LYS A 43 -3.94 -13.32 5.03
CA LYS A 43 -3.62 -11.97 4.57
C LYS A 43 -4.13 -11.79 3.16
N LEU A 44 -4.39 -10.55 2.76
CA LEU A 44 -5.02 -10.22 1.49
C LEU A 44 -4.17 -10.75 0.31
N PRO A 45 -4.64 -11.77 -0.44
CA PRO A 45 -3.92 -12.29 -1.59
C PRO A 45 -4.12 -11.41 -2.83
N PHE A 46 -3.21 -11.54 -3.78
CA PHE A 46 -3.37 -10.97 -5.12
C PHE A 46 -4.57 -11.59 -5.84
N GLY A 47 -5.14 -10.83 -6.79
CA GLY A 47 -6.21 -11.31 -7.66
C GLY A 47 -7.63 -11.18 -7.09
N LEU A 48 -7.81 -10.71 -5.85
CA LEU A 48 -9.14 -10.32 -5.38
C LEU A 48 -9.58 -9.01 -6.01
N SER A 49 -10.83 -8.95 -6.46
CA SER A 49 -11.43 -7.77 -7.08
C SER A 49 -11.35 -6.51 -6.21
N ASN A 50 -11.39 -6.67 -4.88
CA ASN A 50 -11.33 -5.57 -3.92
C ASN A 50 -9.95 -5.39 -3.27
N ALA A 51 -8.92 -6.11 -3.70
CA ALA A 51 -7.59 -6.00 -3.09
C ALA A 51 -7.03 -4.57 -3.20
N GLY A 52 -7.05 -3.99 -4.40
CA GLY A 52 -6.58 -2.62 -4.67
C GLY A 52 -7.29 -1.57 -3.82
N ALA A 53 -8.63 -1.62 -3.78
CA ALA A 53 -9.42 -0.66 -2.98
C ALA A 53 -9.18 -0.79 -1.47
N THR A 54 -8.97 -2.02 -0.99
CA THR A 54 -8.64 -2.28 0.42
C THR A 54 -7.25 -1.76 0.76
N PHE A 55 -6.29 -1.99 -0.13
CA PHE A 55 -4.92 -1.49 0.03
C PHE A 55 -4.86 0.03 0.01
N GLN A 56 -5.49 0.67 -0.97
CA GLN A 56 -5.58 2.13 -1.05
C GLN A 56 -6.15 2.73 0.24
N ARG A 57 -7.23 2.15 0.80
CA ARG A 57 -7.81 2.63 2.06
C ARG A 57 -6.83 2.50 3.23
N ALA A 58 -6.09 1.40 3.31
CA ALA A 58 -5.08 1.21 4.36
C ALA A 58 -3.95 2.26 4.23
N MET A 59 -3.49 2.52 3.02
CA MET A 59 -2.48 3.53 2.74
C MET A 59 -2.99 4.96 3.03
N ASP A 60 -4.23 5.26 2.67
CA ASP A 60 -4.86 6.55 2.96
C ASP A 60 -4.95 6.82 4.47
N MET A 61 -5.19 5.77 5.26
CA MET A 61 -5.20 5.83 6.71
C MET A 61 -3.78 5.98 7.29
N ALA A 62 -2.81 5.23 6.77
CA ALA A 62 -1.43 5.24 7.26
C ALA A 62 -0.74 6.59 7.02
N PHE A 63 -0.92 7.17 5.83
CA PHE A 63 -0.29 8.44 5.43
C PHE A 63 -1.24 9.65 5.58
N LYS A 64 -2.30 9.49 6.39
CA LYS A 64 -3.29 10.54 6.61
C LYS A 64 -2.60 11.84 7.03
N GLY A 65 -2.86 12.90 6.28
CA GLY A 65 -2.30 14.24 6.54
C GLY A 65 -1.01 14.55 5.79
N LEU A 66 -0.34 13.55 5.18
CA LEU A 66 0.80 13.71 4.27
C LEU A 66 0.39 13.64 2.80
N ILE A 67 -0.74 12.99 2.51
CA ILE A 67 -1.30 12.87 1.16
C ILE A 67 -1.49 14.26 0.54
N ASN A 68 -1.04 14.41 -0.71
CA ASN A 68 -1.02 15.65 -1.49
C ASN A 68 -0.16 16.79 -0.92
N LYS A 69 0.53 16.59 0.21
CA LYS A 69 1.49 17.57 0.77
C LYS A 69 2.93 17.16 0.50
N ALA A 70 3.25 15.90 0.77
CA ALA A 70 4.57 15.32 0.57
C ALA A 70 4.51 13.88 0.04
N VAL A 71 3.34 13.22 0.11
CA VAL A 71 3.13 11.85 -0.36
C VAL A 71 2.00 11.81 -1.37
N LEU A 72 2.19 11.06 -2.45
CA LEU A 72 1.15 10.68 -3.41
C LEU A 72 1.13 9.16 -3.47
N ILE A 73 -0.05 8.58 -3.36
CA ILE A 73 -0.24 7.12 -3.31
C ILE A 73 -1.10 6.74 -4.49
N TYR A 74 -0.66 5.75 -5.27
CA TYR A 74 -1.41 5.22 -6.38
C TYR A 74 -1.25 3.70 -6.41
N LEU A 75 -2.33 2.97 -6.08
CA LEU A 75 -2.30 1.52 -5.93
C LEU A 75 -1.18 1.11 -4.95
N ASP A 76 -0.16 0.43 -5.44
CA ASP A 76 0.95 -0.09 -4.65
C ASP A 76 2.15 0.88 -4.56
N ASP A 77 2.17 1.92 -5.38
CA ASP A 77 3.27 2.88 -5.45
C ASP A 77 3.09 4.03 -4.46
N ILE A 78 4.11 4.26 -3.63
CA ILE A 78 4.19 5.42 -2.73
C ILE A 78 5.23 6.39 -3.30
N THR A 79 4.75 7.53 -3.76
CA THR A 79 5.61 8.62 -4.26
C THR A 79 5.78 9.67 -3.18
N VAL A 80 6.99 9.80 -2.63
CA VAL A 80 7.34 10.93 -1.77
C VAL A 80 7.92 12.03 -2.64
N PHE A 81 7.43 13.26 -2.54
CA PHE A 81 7.88 14.40 -3.35
C PHE A 81 8.19 15.61 -2.48
N SER A 82 9.10 16.47 -2.93
CA SER A 82 9.53 17.65 -2.18
C SER A 82 9.97 18.77 -3.11
N LYS A 83 9.58 20.00 -2.76
CA LYS A 83 9.96 21.20 -3.52
C LYS A 83 11.47 21.44 -3.50
N ASN A 84 12.13 21.06 -2.41
CA ASN A 84 13.55 21.33 -2.16
C ASN A 84 14.27 20.06 -1.72
N ALA A 85 15.55 19.91 -2.08
CA ALA A 85 16.36 18.74 -1.72
C ALA A 85 16.55 18.55 -0.20
N VAL A 86 16.64 19.64 0.56
CA VAL A 86 16.86 19.63 2.02
C VAL A 86 15.68 18.99 2.75
N ASP A 87 14.46 19.35 2.37
CA ASP A 87 13.23 18.87 3.01
C ASP A 87 12.94 17.41 2.67
N HIS A 88 13.51 16.89 1.58
CA HIS A 88 13.18 15.55 1.09
C HIS A 88 13.51 14.44 2.10
N LEU A 89 14.64 14.56 2.80
CA LEU A 89 15.01 13.61 3.86
C LEU A 89 14.08 13.70 5.07
N PHE A 90 13.52 14.87 5.35
CA PHE A 90 12.52 15.04 6.40
C PHE A 90 11.19 14.40 6.01
N HIS A 91 10.75 14.55 4.76
CA HIS A 91 9.54 13.90 4.25
C HIS A 91 9.67 12.37 4.18
N LEU A 92 10.86 11.84 3.88
CA LEU A 92 11.11 10.39 3.88
C LEU A 92 11.12 9.75 5.27
N ARG A 93 11.31 10.53 6.34
CA ARG A 93 11.39 10.04 7.73
C ARG A 93 10.05 10.06 8.47
N GLN A 94 9.05 10.75 7.92
CA GLN A 94 7.69 10.80 8.45
C GLN A 94 6.92 9.55 8.05
#